data_AF-A0A255PLC1-F1
#
_entry.id   AF-A0A255PLC1-F1
#
_cell.length_a   1.000
_cell.length_b   1.000
_cell.length_c   1.000
_cell.angle_alpha   90.00
_cell.angle_beta   90.00
_cell.angle_gamma   90.00
#
_symmetry.space_group_name_H-M   'P 1'
#
loop_
_entity.id
_entity.type
_entity.pdbx_description
1 polymer ?
#
loop_
_entity_poly.entity_id
_entity_poly.type
_entity_poly.pdbx_seq_one_letter_code
_entity_poly.pdbx_strand_id
1 'polypeptide(L)' 'MSEDRPDEVRHSRRFISRHPERPDIHGVQFPSGRVIADDPRTGLVAATGPEHLDGDDSRATVIWADEPTPERVGESKSPE' A
#
# COMPACT_ATOMS: atom_id res chain seq x y z
N MET A 1 0.13 -30.24 -20.39
CA MET A 1 -0.48 -30.47 -19.07
C MET A 1 0.22 -29.51 -18.14
N SER A 2 -0.41 -28.36 -17.86
CA SER A 2 0.17 -27.37 -16.94
C SER A 2 -0.08 -27.87 -15.52
N GLU A 3 0.98 -27.97 -14.72
CA GLU A 3 0.89 -28.32 -13.30
C GLU A 3 0.01 -27.29 -12.59
N ASP A 4 -1.17 -27.75 -12.18
CA ASP A 4 -2.07 -27.04 -11.27
C ASP A 4 -1.33 -26.97 -9.92
N ARG A 5 -0.67 -25.83 -9.66
CA ARG A 5 0.01 -25.62 -8.38
C ARG A 5 -1.07 -25.49 -7.31
N PRO A 6 -1.10 -26.35 -6.28
CA PRO A 6 -2.13 -26.32 -5.27
C PRO A 6 -2.03 -25.03 -4.47
N ASP A 7 -3.15 -24.31 -4.36
CA ASP A 7 -3.46 -23.30 -3.35
C ASP A 7 -2.32 -22.34 -2.97
N GLU A 8 -1.91 -21.46 -3.90
CA GLU A 8 -1.16 -20.27 -3.48
C GLU A 8 -2.11 -19.38 -2.66
N VAL A 9 -1.94 -19.41 -1.33
CA VAL A 9 -2.68 -18.54 -0.42
C VAL A 9 -2.32 -17.10 -0.76
N ARG A 10 -3.22 -16.41 -1.47
CA ARG A 10 -3.05 -14.99 -1.76
C ARG A 10 -3.33 -14.21 -0.49
N HIS A 11 -2.31 -13.55 0.05
CA HIS A 11 -2.45 -12.70 1.21
C HIS A 11 -2.90 -11.29 0.84
N SER A 12 -3.59 -10.63 1.76
CA SER A 12 -3.85 -9.20 1.66
C SER A 12 -2.55 -8.41 1.85
N ARG A 13 -2.34 -7.37 1.06
CA ARG A 13 -1.11 -6.54 1.06
C ARG A 13 -1.39 -5.17 1.63
N ARG A 14 -0.49 -4.65 2.46
CA ARG A 14 -0.59 -3.29 3.02
C ARG A 14 0.06 -2.28 2.09
N PHE A 15 -0.46 -1.07 2.04
CA PHE A 15 0.13 0.03 1.29
C PHE A 15 -0.07 1.39 1.99
N ILE A 16 0.66 2.38 1.51
CA ILE A 16 0.50 3.79 1.83
C ILE A 16 0.33 4.54 0.51
N SER A 17 -0.76 5.30 0.33
CA SER A 17 -0.84 6.31 -0.73
C SER A 17 -0.31 7.62 -0.20
N ARG A 18 0.75 8.14 -0.82
CA ARG A 18 1.39 9.41 -0.46
C ARG A 18 1.09 10.47 -1.49
N HIS A 19 0.75 11.66 -1.03
CA HIS A 19 0.57 12.82 -1.88
C HIS A 19 1.24 14.03 -1.22
N PRO A 20 1.99 14.89 -1.97
CA PRO A 20 2.85 15.92 -1.38
C PRO A 20 2.11 16.98 -0.55
N GLU A 21 0.82 17.20 -0.79
CA GLU A 21 0.00 18.23 -0.13
C GLU A 21 -1.13 17.63 0.74
N ARG A 22 -1.15 16.31 0.94
CA ARG A 22 -2.22 15.63 1.69
C ARG A 22 -1.61 14.67 2.71
N PRO A 23 -2.33 14.38 3.82
CA PRO A 23 -1.96 13.30 4.71
C PRO A 23 -1.87 11.96 3.99
N ASP A 24 -0.98 11.09 4.47
CA ASP A 24 -0.84 9.71 3.98
C ASP A 24 -2.15 8.92 4.19
N ILE A 25 -2.55 8.15 3.18
CA ILE A 25 -3.68 7.21 3.27
C ILE A 25 -3.11 5.81 3.49
N HIS A 26 -3.55 5.13 4.53
CA HIS A 26 -3.09 3.78 4.86
C HIS A 26 -4.15 2.75 4.49
N GLY A 27 -3.77 1.67 3.81
CA GLY A 27 -4.76 0.70 3.36
C GLY A 27 -4.26 -0.73 3.20
N VAL A 28 -5.23 -1.59 2.91
CA VAL A 28 -5.03 -3.01 2.64
C VAL A 28 -5.73 -3.37 1.33
N GLN A 29 -5.00 -3.98 0.41
CA GLN A 29 -5.55 -4.60 -0.79
C GLN A 29 -5.75 -6.10 -0.56
N PHE A 30 -6.95 -6.58 -0.84
CA PHE A 30 -7.30 -7.98 -0.82
C PHE A 30 -7.00 -8.64 -2.17
N PRO A 31 -6.77 -9.97 -2.21
CA PRO A 31 -6.58 -10.71 -3.46
C PRO A 31 -7.71 -10.56 -4.49
N SER A 32 -8.89 -10.16 -4.03
CA SER A 32 -10.06 -9.85 -4.88
C SER A 32 -9.91 -8.53 -5.65
N GLY A 33 -8.84 -7.76 -5.42
CA GLY A 33 -8.65 -6.41 -5.96
C GLY A 33 -9.31 -5.31 -5.10
N ARG A 34 -10.16 -5.68 -4.14
CA ARG A 34 -10.79 -4.71 -3.23
C ARG A 34 -9.77 -4.09 -2.28
N VAL A 35 -10.00 -2.84 -1.94
CA VAL A 35 -9.20 -2.07 -1.00
C VAL A 35 -10.09 -1.54 0.12
N ILE A 36 -9.58 -1.59 1.34
CA ILE A 36 -10.07 -0.81 2.47
C ILE A 36 -8.94 0.11 2.92
N ALA A 37 -9.22 1.40 3.07
CA ALA A 37 -8.22 2.40 3.42
C ALA A 37 -8.78 3.40 4.42
N ASP A 38 -7.91 3.93 5.27
CA ASP A 38 -8.18 5.02 6.19
C ASP A 38 -7.73 6.33 5.56
N ASP A 39 -8.68 7.15 5.09
CA ASP A 39 -8.41 8.49 4.56
C ASP A 39 -8.64 9.53 5.66
N PRO A 40 -7.60 10.29 6.08
CA PRO A 40 -7.73 11.29 7.14
C PRO A 40 -8.75 12.42 6.88
N ARG A 41 -9.24 12.58 5.66
CA ARG A 41 -10.22 13.61 5.27
C ARG A 41 -11.66 13.09 5.33
N THR A 42 -11.88 11.81 5.06
CA THR A 42 -13.23 11.23 4.88
C THR A 42 -13.50 10.03 5.78
N GLY A 43 -12.49 9.51 6.48
CA GLY A 43 -12.56 8.29 7.27
C GLY A 43 -12.34 7.03 6.43
N LEU A 44 -12.90 5.91 6.89
CA LEU A 44 -12.75 4.61 6.25
C LEU A 44 -13.44 4.56 4.88
N VAL A 45 -12.69 4.22 3.84
CA VAL A 45 -13.17 4.14 2.45
C VAL A 45 -12.91 2.76 1.84
N ALA A 46 -13.76 2.37 0.89
CA ALA A 46 -13.63 1.16 0.10
C ALA A 46 -13.45 1.50 -1.38
N ALA A 47 -12.55 0.79 -2.06
CA ALA A 47 -12.22 1.04 -3.46
C ALA A 47 -11.93 -0.26 -4.23
N THR A 48 -11.89 -0.17 -5.57
CA THR A 48 -11.55 -1.27 -6.49
C THR A 48 -10.06 -1.35 -6.84
N GLY A 49 -9.23 -0.55 -6.18
CA GLY A 49 -7.78 -0.49 -6.31
C GLY A 49 -7.24 0.76 -5.61
N PRO A 50 -5.97 0.76 -5.15
CA PRO A 50 -5.39 1.91 -4.45
C PRO A 50 -5.32 3.18 -5.33
N GLU A 51 -5.21 3.02 -6.65
CA GLU A 51 -5.25 4.11 -7.63
C GLU A 51 -6.58 4.88 -7.64
N HIS A 52 -7.66 4.28 -7.13
CA HIS A 52 -8.98 4.92 -7.06
C HIS A 52 -9.16 5.78 -5.80
N LEU A 53 -8.21 5.78 -4.86
CA LEU A 53 -8.31 6.54 -3.60
C LEU A 53 -8.01 8.04 -3.79
N ASP A 54 -7.08 8.37 -4.68
CA ASP A 54 -6.67 9.75 -4.95
C ASP A 54 -7.29 10.33 -6.23
N GLY A 55 -8.10 9.54 -6.95
CA GLY A 55 -8.61 9.88 -8.28
C GLY A 55 -7.50 9.92 -9.31
N ASP A 56 -7.70 10.67 -10.41
CA ASP A 56 -6.67 10.86 -11.46
C ASP A 56 -5.51 11.79 -11.05
N ASP A 57 -5.27 11.99 -9.74
CA ASP A 57 -4.18 12.83 -9.23
C ASP A 57 -2.84 12.09 -9.37
N SER A 58 -2.17 12.34 -10.50
CA SER A 58 -0.90 11.71 -10.87
C SER A 58 0.27 11.98 -9.92
N ARG A 59 0.11 12.86 -8.92
CA ARG A 59 1.10 13.12 -7.88
C ARG A 59 1.01 12.13 -6.73
N ALA A 60 -0.08 11.37 -6.60
CA ALA A 60 -0.20 10.32 -5.62
C ALA A 60 0.70 9.13 -5.98
N THR A 61 1.43 8.60 -5.00
CA THR A 61 2.30 7.44 -5.16
C THR A 61 1.90 6.36 -4.17
N VAL A 62 1.64 5.15 -4.68
CA VAL A 62 1.33 3.97 -3.84
C VAL A 62 2.63 3.26 -3.50
N ILE A 63 2.89 3.09 -2.21
CA ILE A 63 4.06 2.38 -1.67
C ILE A 63 3.56 1.12 -0.97
N TRP A 64 4.03 -0.05 -1.40
CA TRP A 64 3.62 -1.31 -0.78
C TRP A 64 4.52 -1.68 0.39
N ALA A 65 3.93 -2.20 1.48
CA ALA A 65 4.69 -2.60 2.67
C ALA A 65 5.62 -3.81 2.43
N ASP A 66 5.34 -4.60 1.39
CA ASP A 66 6.16 -5.75 1.00
C ASP A 66 7.33 -5.35 0.08
N GLU A 67 7.37 -4.11 -0.39
CA GLU A 67 8.53 -3.60 -1.12
C GLU A 67 9.63 -3.25 -0.12
N PRO A 68 10.89 -3.66 -0.34
CA PRO A 68 12.00 -3.21 0.48
C PRO A 68 11.99 -1.69 0.44
N THR A 69 11.62 -1.07 1.56
CA THR A 69 11.76 0.37 1.72
C THR A 69 13.24 0.64 1.48
N PRO A 70 13.64 1.48 0.49
CA PRO A 70 15.04 1.81 0.32
C PRO A 70 15.47 2.41 1.65
N GLU A 71 16.25 1.64 2.40
CA GLU A 71 16.74 2.04 3.70
C GLU A 71 17.42 3.38 3.49
N ARG A 72 16.95 4.42 4.20
CA ARG A 72 17.80 5.57 4.41
C ARG A 72 18.98 5.04 5.23
N VAL A 73 20.05 4.65 4.54
CA VAL A 73 21.38 4.51 5.11
C VAL A 73 21.71 5.88 5.69
N GLY A 74 21.49 6.04 6.99
CA GLY A 74 21.56 7.31 7.68
C GLY A 74 21.64 7.07 9.17
N GLU A 75 22.84 6.65 9.59
CA GLU A 75 23.43 6.81 10.93
C GLU A 75 22.49 6.90 12.13
N SER A 76 22.59 5.92 13.03
CA SER A 76 22.73 6.22 14.46
C SER A 76 23.50 5.11 15.15
N LYS A 77 24.58 5.55 15.81
CA LYS A 77 25.67 4.79 16.41
C LYS A 77 25.22 3.68 17.36
N SER A 78 25.96 2.57 17.33
CA SER A 78 26.01 1.58 18.42
C SER A 78 26.43 2.28 19.73
N PRO A 79 25.78 2.00 20.87
CA PRO A 79 26.36 2.32 22.15
C PRO A 79 27.46 1.30 22.51
N GLU A 80 28.39 1.78 23.34
CA GLU A 80 29.69 1.19 23.73
C GLU A 80 29.63 -0.21 24.36
#